data_AF-A0A969JW07-F1
#
_entry.id   AF-A0A969JW07-F1
#
_cell.length_a   1.000
_cell.length_b   1.000
_cell.length_c   1.000
_cell.angle_alpha   90.00
_cell.angle_beta   90.00
_cell.angle_gamma   90.00
#
_symmetry.space_group_name_H-M   'P 1'
#
loop_
_entity.id
_entity.type
_entity.pdbx_description
1 polymer ?
#
loop_
_entity_poly.entity_id
_entity_poly.type
_entity_poly.pdbx_seq_one_letter_code
_entity_poly.pdbx_strand_id
1 'polypeptide(L)'
;MKSACLITGTISLLIPSSLTTAIAQATPATIATIEATPIAQTSPIGLPTAPLQQGTQIRFNGQTTSTTWTQWQDRTFISEIALTQLLGVQLFSTNNPNLQPVGWYSGDSQPIAQLPVRLVGTERQFDITDFAALMSWDVTIQSGQLSLNTLSAKVQGIRVGKQTWGDRVVIDLDGPAAYQFAATATEFRLSLNAITETPIAKAINQTWEYPKPAAPNPIAPQTSPLLRLQINPVPPGEDPLDQAPPPAVESVQYKRLQAFKLETEPNRTVIKLGLPITVRPQILTLSNPTRLVIDLGNPDLPPRDISWMNGLKLREQVINGFPVKWLEVDPKQPALTILPILPNQTGINQPTIEQPPLTGIATLIQTARDTGAIAAINGGFFNRNNQLPLGAIRINQDWRSGPILGRGIVAWNPGGDFRFDRLVSTETLIKDGERFELKAFNSAYLQAGIARYTKDWGLTYSSMTDGEVIATVRNGQVISQTVAETPGTIVPIGTPRPITRLSL
;
A
#
# COMPACT_ATOMS: atom_id res chain seq x y z
N MET A 1 46.28 22.17 -20.99
CA MET A 1 46.67 23.60 -20.87
C MET A 1 45.43 24.43 -20.53
N LYS A 2 45.58 25.40 -19.61
CA LYS A 2 44.56 26.19 -18.87
C LYS A 2 43.91 25.38 -17.74
N SER A 3 44.39 25.35 -16.49
CA SER A 3 44.71 26.38 -15.47
C SER A 3 43.48 27.10 -14.88
N ALA A 4 43.10 26.69 -13.67
CA ALA A 4 42.40 27.45 -12.62
C ALA A 4 42.65 26.70 -11.29
N CYS A 5 43.66 27.09 -10.51
CA CYS A 5 43.67 28.10 -9.44
C CYS A 5 42.76 27.72 -8.26
N LEU A 6 43.39 27.10 -7.25
CA LEU A 6 42.87 26.74 -5.94
C LEU A 6 43.15 27.93 -5.00
N ILE A 7 42.13 28.50 -4.36
CA ILE A 7 42.31 29.49 -3.28
C ILE A 7 41.74 28.89 -2.00
N THR A 8 42.65 28.48 -1.11
CA THR A 8 42.41 28.18 0.30
C THR A 8 42.44 29.47 1.10
N GLY A 9 41.36 29.78 1.82
CA GLY A 9 41.28 30.92 2.74
C GLY A 9 41.06 30.46 4.17
N THR A 10 42.11 30.56 4.98
CA THR A 10 42.08 30.44 6.44
C THR A 10 41.84 31.84 7.03
N ILE A 11 40.87 31.99 7.93
CA ILE A 11 40.69 33.23 8.71
C ILE A 11 40.86 32.89 10.19
N SER A 12 41.83 33.54 10.80
CA SER A 12 41.95 33.72 12.25
C SER A 12 42.23 35.20 12.48
N LEU A 13 41.53 35.85 13.41
CA LEU A 13 42.14 36.58 14.54
C LEU A 13 41.12 37.42 15.35
N LEU A 14 41.36 37.36 16.66
CA LEU A 14 41.33 38.39 17.70
C LEU A 14 40.02 39.00 18.25
N ILE A 15 39.95 38.81 19.56
CA ILE A 15 39.07 39.39 20.59
C ILE A 15 39.53 40.82 20.92
N PRO A 16 38.59 41.69 21.33
CA PRO A 16 38.85 42.62 22.42
C PRO A 16 37.89 42.43 23.60
N SER A 17 38.48 42.21 24.78
CA SER A 17 37.97 42.58 26.11
C SER A 17 37.62 44.08 26.14
N SER A 18 36.66 44.64 26.87
CA SER A 18 36.02 44.30 28.14
C SER A 18 34.92 45.35 28.40
N LEU A 19 33.83 44.99 29.07
CA LEU A 19 33.12 45.84 30.04
C LEU A 19 32.17 44.96 30.88
N THR A 20 32.46 44.93 32.17
CA THR A 20 31.79 44.22 33.25
C THR A 20 30.55 44.96 33.72
N THR A 21 29.41 44.27 33.82
CA THR A 21 28.35 44.59 34.79
C THR A 21 27.74 43.30 35.32
N ALA A 22 27.54 43.26 36.63
CA ALA A 22 27.30 42.08 37.45
C ALA A 22 26.01 41.31 37.13
N ILE A 23 26.12 39.99 37.11
CA ILE A 23 25.00 39.07 37.35
C ILE A 23 25.44 38.11 38.46
N ALA A 24 24.56 37.96 39.44
CA ALA A 24 24.77 37.18 40.65
C ALA A 24 25.22 35.74 40.36
N GLN A 25 26.15 35.25 41.19
CA GLN A 25 26.62 33.87 41.19
C GLN A 25 25.46 32.92 41.52
N ALA A 26 24.96 32.21 40.51
CA ALA A 26 24.30 30.93 40.72
C ALA A 26 25.40 29.84 40.63
N THR A 27 25.68 29.20 41.76
CA THR A 27 26.48 27.98 41.83
C THR A 27 25.96 26.96 40.81
N PRO A 28 26.82 26.31 40.00
CA PRO A 28 26.38 25.20 39.17
C PRO A 28 25.90 24.08 40.10
N ALA A 29 24.60 23.84 40.12
CA ALA A 29 24.06 22.63 40.72
C ALA A 29 24.61 21.46 39.92
N THR A 30 25.45 20.65 40.56
CA THR A 30 25.88 19.35 40.09
C THR A 30 24.63 18.55 39.73
N ILE A 31 24.38 18.34 38.43
CA ILE A 31 23.36 17.39 38.00
C ILE A 31 23.90 16.01 38.39
N ALA A 32 23.36 15.46 39.46
CA ALA A 32 23.60 14.07 39.82
C ALA A 32 23.21 13.21 38.62
N THR A 33 24.19 12.48 38.09
CA THR A 33 23.95 11.40 37.14
C THR A 33 23.06 10.39 37.87
N ILE A 34 21.78 10.32 37.50
CA ILE A 34 20.92 9.23 37.95
C ILE A 34 21.38 8.01 37.16
N GLU A 35 22.28 7.23 37.74
CA GLU A 35 22.54 5.88 37.28
C GLU A 35 21.22 5.11 37.35
N ALA A 36 20.72 4.70 36.19
CA ALA A 36 19.55 3.86 36.09
C ALA A 36 19.87 2.52 36.77
N THR A 37 19.40 2.35 38.01
CA THR A 37 19.36 1.03 38.64
C THR A 37 18.61 0.08 37.70
N PRO A 38 19.22 -1.05 37.28
CA PRO A 38 18.52 -2.03 36.47
C PRO A 38 17.36 -2.56 37.30
N ILE A 39 16.14 -2.25 36.86
CA ILE A 39 14.95 -2.89 37.41
C ILE A 39 15.09 -4.37 37.09
N ALA A 40 15.14 -5.20 38.13
CA ALA A 40 15.18 -6.65 38.00
C ALA A 40 14.05 -7.10 37.07
N GLN A 41 14.43 -7.75 35.96
CA GLN A 41 13.49 -8.46 35.11
C GLN A 41 12.90 -9.61 35.93
N THR A 42 11.70 -9.40 36.46
CA THR A 42 10.86 -10.50 36.91
C THR A 42 10.45 -11.28 35.66
N SER A 43 10.72 -12.58 35.67
CA SER A 43 10.20 -13.52 34.67
C SER A 43 8.70 -13.28 34.46
N PRO A 44 8.18 -13.33 33.22
CA PRO A 44 6.83 -12.87 32.94
C PRO A 44 5.79 -13.74 33.66
N ILE A 45 5.10 -13.13 34.62
CA ILE A 45 3.75 -13.53 35.02
C ILE A 45 2.92 -13.53 33.73
N GLY A 46 2.25 -14.65 33.45
CA GLY A 46 1.57 -14.90 32.18
C GLY A 46 0.76 -13.71 31.69
N LEU A 47 1.14 -13.16 30.53
CA LEU A 47 0.34 -12.17 29.83
C LEU A 47 -1.06 -12.77 29.58
N PRO A 48 -2.15 -12.00 29.75
CA PRO A 48 -3.48 -12.49 29.44
C PRO A 48 -3.51 -13.02 27.99
N THR A 49 -4.18 -14.15 27.80
CA THR A 49 -4.33 -14.82 26.50
C THR A 49 -5.48 -14.25 25.66
N ALA A 50 -6.42 -13.53 26.28
CA ALA A 50 -7.54 -12.85 25.62
C ALA A 50 -7.73 -11.42 26.14
N PRO A 51 -8.22 -10.49 25.29
CA PRO A 51 -8.49 -9.12 25.70
C PRO A 51 -9.70 -9.06 26.67
N LEU A 52 -9.67 -8.09 27.59
CA LEU A 52 -10.78 -7.82 28.51
C LEU A 52 -12.00 -7.29 27.76
N GLN A 53 -11.76 -6.41 26.78
CA GLN A 53 -12.77 -5.87 25.88
C GLN A 53 -12.18 -5.77 24.48
N GLN A 54 -13.03 -5.86 23.47
CA GLN A 54 -12.63 -5.66 22.07
C GLN A 54 -13.81 -5.15 21.26
N GLY A 55 -13.50 -4.48 20.15
CA GLY A 55 -14.52 -4.02 19.22
C GLY A 55 -13.95 -3.81 17.82
N THR A 56 -14.86 -3.69 16.86
CA THR A 56 -14.55 -3.48 15.43
C THR A 56 -14.92 -2.08 14.95
N GLN A 57 -15.28 -1.19 15.89
CA GLN A 57 -15.64 0.19 15.62
C GLN A 57 -15.01 1.12 16.65
N ILE A 58 -14.52 2.27 16.18
CA ILE A 58 -14.07 3.40 17.00
C ILE A 58 -14.93 4.60 16.65
N ARG A 59 -15.48 5.28 17.66
CA ARG A 59 -16.12 6.59 17.52
C ARG A 59 -15.06 7.67 17.67
N PHE A 60 -14.62 8.21 16.55
CA PHE A 60 -13.57 9.22 16.48
C PHE A 60 -14.16 10.63 16.28
N ASN A 61 -13.96 11.54 17.24
CA ASN A 61 -14.54 12.90 17.21
C ASN A 61 -16.03 12.92 16.82
N GLY A 62 -16.80 11.98 17.38
CA GLY A 62 -18.23 11.80 17.12
C GLY A 62 -18.60 10.94 15.89
N GLN A 63 -17.66 10.63 14.99
CA GLN A 63 -17.88 9.82 13.78
C GLN A 63 -17.45 8.36 13.97
N THR A 64 -18.30 7.41 13.60
CA THR A 64 -17.98 5.99 13.72
C THR A 64 -17.15 5.51 12.52
N THR A 65 -16.01 4.87 12.80
CA THR A 65 -15.15 4.24 11.79
C THR A 65 -15.01 2.75 12.06
N SER A 66 -15.05 1.93 10.99
CA SER A 66 -14.84 0.48 11.05
C SER A 66 -13.35 0.17 11.18
N THR A 67 -12.90 -0.09 12.40
CA THR A 67 -11.52 -0.46 12.72
C THR A 67 -11.46 -1.11 14.09
N THR A 68 -10.47 -1.97 14.31
CA THR A 68 -10.37 -2.79 15.51
C THR A 68 -9.68 -2.05 16.66
N TRP A 69 -10.09 -2.42 17.87
CA TRP A 69 -9.42 -2.06 19.11
C TRP A 69 -9.57 -3.20 20.12
N THR A 70 -8.62 -3.27 21.05
CA THR A 70 -8.67 -4.19 22.18
C THR A 70 -8.26 -3.48 23.46
N GLN A 71 -8.76 -3.97 24.58
CA GLN A 71 -8.34 -3.55 25.91
C GLN A 71 -7.73 -4.77 26.61
N TRP A 72 -6.48 -4.63 27.05
CA TRP A 72 -5.76 -5.66 27.80
C TRP A 72 -5.45 -5.07 29.17
N GLN A 73 -6.06 -5.62 30.22
CA GLN A 73 -6.06 -4.98 31.54
C GLN A 73 -6.61 -3.55 31.41
N ASP A 74 -5.87 -2.53 31.85
CA ASP A 74 -6.24 -1.12 31.74
C ASP A 74 -5.58 -0.41 30.53
N ARG A 75 -5.02 -1.18 29.58
CA ARG A 75 -4.31 -0.66 28.41
C ARG A 75 -5.16 -0.77 27.16
N THR A 76 -5.26 0.32 26.40
CA THR A 76 -6.07 0.42 25.19
C THR A 76 -5.17 0.34 23.96
N PHE A 77 -5.46 -0.65 23.12
CA PHE A 77 -4.75 -0.90 21.88
C PHE A 77 -5.66 -0.59 20.68
N ILE A 78 -5.11 0.11 19.68
CA ILE A 78 -5.83 0.40 18.42
C ILE A 78 -5.04 -0.10 17.21
N SER A 79 -5.72 -0.41 16.12
CA SER A 79 -5.08 -0.85 14.88
C SER A 79 -4.12 0.20 14.27
N GLU A 80 -3.20 -0.24 13.41
CA GLU A 80 -2.35 0.66 12.62
C GLU A 80 -3.19 1.64 11.77
N ILE A 81 -4.33 1.19 11.24
CA ILE A 81 -5.25 2.03 10.46
C ILE A 81 -5.81 3.15 11.32
N ALA A 82 -6.25 2.85 12.54
CA ALA A 82 -6.75 3.86 13.47
C ALA A 82 -5.66 4.89 13.80
N LEU A 83 -4.45 4.41 14.11
CA LEU A 83 -3.32 5.25 14.49
C LEU A 83 -2.84 6.16 13.34
N THR A 84 -2.70 5.62 12.13
CA THR A 84 -2.09 6.36 11.00
C THR A 84 -3.11 7.09 10.13
N GLN A 85 -4.30 6.53 9.89
CA GLN A 85 -5.29 7.08 8.96
C GLN A 85 -6.38 7.90 9.62
N LEU A 86 -6.68 7.67 10.91
CA LEU A 86 -7.66 8.49 11.66
C LEU A 86 -6.99 9.63 12.43
N LEU A 87 -5.89 9.32 13.12
CA LEU A 87 -5.18 10.31 13.94
C LEU A 87 -4.09 11.07 13.17
N GLY A 88 -3.51 10.45 12.14
CA GLY A 88 -2.37 11.03 11.42
C GLY A 88 -1.03 10.87 12.14
N VAL A 89 -0.90 9.86 13.01
CA VAL A 89 0.36 9.58 13.71
C VAL A 89 1.37 8.98 12.74
N GLN A 90 2.59 9.49 12.77
CA GLN A 90 3.70 9.04 11.94
C GLN A 90 4.42 7.87 12.62
N LEU A 91 4.72 6.83 11.83
CA LEU A 91 5.52 5.68 12.28
C LEU A 91 6.97 5.86 11.83
N PHE A 92 7.89 5.80 12.79
CA PHE A 92 9.33 5.89 12.54
C PHE A 92 9.97 4.51 12.42
N SER A 93 11.23 4.46 11.97
CA SER A 93 11.97 3.21 11.85
C SER A 93 12.16 2.52 13.22
N THR A 94 12.12 1.19 13.22
CA THR A 94 12.35 0.33 14.39
C THR A 94 12.90 -1.03 13.97
N ASN A 95 13.84 -1.54 14.76
CA ASN A 95 14.34 -2.91 14.66
C ASN A 95 13.64 -3.87 15.64
N ASN A 96 12.74 -3.37 16.48
CA ASN A 96 11.99 -4.16 17.46
C ASN A 96 10.52 -4.26 17.05
N PRO A 97 10.00 -5.44 16.69
CA PRO A 97 8.61 -5.58 16.25
C PRO A 97 7.57 -5.29 17.34
N ASN A 98 7.97 -5.35 18.62
CA ASN A 98 7.09 -5.11 19.76
C ASN A 98 7.09 -3.64 20.23
N LEU A 99 7.89 -2.77 19.60
CA LEU A 99 7.97 -1.35 19.92
C LEU A 99 7.95 -0.51 18.65
N GLN A 100 7.02 0.43 18.59
CA GLN A 100 6.91 1.36 17.47
C GLN A 100 7.21 2.78 17.93
N PRO A 101 8.34 3.36 17.54
CA PRO A 101 8.57 4.79 17.70
C PRO A 101 7.58 5.57 16.82
N VAL A 102 6.95 6.58 17.40
CA VAL A 102 5.90 7.37 16.77
C VAL A 102 6.11 8.87 16.99
N GLY A 103 5.52 9.66 16.10
CA GLY A 103 5.45 11.12 16.22
C GLY A 103 4.11 11.66 15.76
N TRP A 104 3.67 12.74 16.40
CA TRP A 104 2.46 13.47 16.03
C TRP A 104 2.75 14.94 16.24
N TYR A 105 2.87 15.69 15.14
CA TYR A 105 3.38 17.07 15.16
C TYR A 105 4.77 17.19 15.80
N SER A 106 5.65 16.21 15.58
CA SER A 106 7.04 16.19 16.08
C SER A 106 8.06 16.75 15.08
N GLY A 107 7.63 17.04 13.84
CA GLY A 107 8.55 17.29 12.73
C GLY A 107 9.32 16.04 12.28
N ASP A 108 10.19 16.24 11.29
CA ASP A 108 10.98 15.21 10.60
C ASP A 108 12.08 14.63 11.50
N SER A 109 12.23 15.15 12.73
CA SER A 109 13.53 15.14 13.42
C SER A 109 13.70 14.03 14.45
N GLN A 110 12.67 13.56 15.15
CA GLN A 110 12.75 12.39 16.07
C GLN A 110 11.35 11.91 16.49
N PRO A 111 11.16 10.62 16.83
CA PRO A 111 9.96 10.14 17.51
C PRO A 111 9.83 10.78 18.91
N ILE A 112 8.60 10.97 19.37
CA ILE A 112 8.29 11.57 20.69
C ILE A 112 7.78 10.54 21.70
N ALA A 113 7.43 9.34 21.23
CA ALA A 113 7.02 8.22 22.07
C ALA A 113 7.40 6.89 21.41
N GLN A 114 7.42 5.82 22.20
CA GLN A 114 7.51 4.45 21.72
C GLN A 114 6.29 3.68 22.22
N LEU A 115 5.48 3.18 21.29
CA LEU A 115 4.26 2.45 21.62
C LEU A 115 4.56 0.95 21.68
N PRO A 116 4.20 0.26 22.78
CA PRO A 116 4.09 -1.19 22.78
C PRO A 116 3.18 -1.68 21.66
N VAL A 117 3.60 -2.74 20.97
CA VAL A 117 2.89 -3.34 19.86
C VAL A 117 2.53 -4.78 20.18
N ARG A 118 1.30 -5.18 19.84
CA ARG A 118 0.85 -6.56 19.89
C ARG A 118 0.24 -6.96 18.54
N LEU A 119 0.57 -8.16 18.09
CA LEU A 119 -0.12 -8.77 16.95
C LEU A 119 -1.40 -9.44 17.47
N VAL A 120 -2.57 -9.02 16.97
CA VAL A 120 -3.87 -9.61 17.28
C VAL A 120 -4.46 -10.13 15.97
N GLY A 121 -4.48 -11.44 15.80
CA GLY A 121 -4.80 -12.05 14.49
C GLY A 121 -3.77 -11.64 13.44
N THR A 122 -4.21 -10.89 12.44
CA THR A 122 -3.38 -10.42 11.31
C THR A 122 -3.02 -8.93 11.41
N GLU A 123 -3.40 -8.26 12.50
CA GLU A 123 -3.23 -6.81 12.65
C GLU A 123 -2.25 -6.47 13.77
N ARG A 124 -1.35 -5.52 13.51
CA ARG A 124 -0.62 -4.82 14.57
C ARG A 124 -1.55 -3.86 15.27
N GLN A 125 -1.65 -4.00 16.58
CA GLN A 125 -2.30 -3.04 17.45
C GLN A 125 -1.28 -2.37 18.37
N PHE A 126 -1.47 -1.09 18.62
CA PHE A 126 -0.55 -0.21 19.33
C PHE A 126 -1.19 0.24 20.62
N ASP A 127 -0.49 0.05 21.74
CA ASP A 127 -0.90 0.59 23.03
C ASP A 127 -0.79 2.11 22.98
N ILE A 128 -1.94 2.79 23.07
CA ILE A 128 -2.02 4.24 23.02
C ILE A 128 -2.25 4.88 24.38
N THR A 129 -2.41 4.15 25.47
CA THR A 129 -2.93 4.74 26.72
C THR A 129 -2.04 5.88 27.25
N ASP A 130 -0.72 5.69 27.31
CA ASP A 130 0.20 6.76 27.77
C ASP A 130 0.37 7.86 26.73
N PHE A 131 0.35 7.49 25.45
CA PHE A 131 0.48 8.44 24.36
C PHE A 131 -0.74 9.36 24.25
N ALA A 132 -1.94 8.81 24.43
CA ALA A 132 -3.19 9.52 24.49
C ALA A 132 -3.19 10.49 25.69
N ALA A 133 -2.74 10.06 26.86
CA ALA A 133 -2.60 10.93 28.03
C ALA A 133 -1.60 12.08 27.76
N LEU A 134 -0.44 11.78 27.16
CA LEU A 134 0.56 12.79 26.76
C LEU A 134 -0.03 13.82 25.79
N MET A 135 -0.89 13.39 24.88
CA MET A 135 -1.52 14.24 23.87
C MET A 135 -2.86 14.84 24.31
N SER A 136 -3.28 14.61 25.56
CA SER A 136 -4.59 15.04 26.09
C SER A 136 -5.77 14.56 25.23
N TRP A 137 -5.68 13.34 24.70
CA TRP A 137 -6.79 12.67 24.02
C TRP A 137 -7.75 12.09 25.05
N ASP A 138 -9.04 12.25 24.80
CA ASP A 138 -10.09 11.63 25.59
C ASP A 138 -10.38 10.23 25.03
N VAL A 139 -10.08 9.21 25.84
CA VAL A 139 -10.21 7.78 25.49
C VAL A 139 -11.17 7.13 26.48
N THR A 140 -12.35 6.76 26.00
CA THR A 140 -13.38 6.12 26.84
C THR A 140 -13.96 4.90 26.15
N ILE A 141 -14.22 3.85 26.93
CA ILE A 141 -14.91 2.65 26.45
C ILE A 141 -16.27 2.61 27.13
N GLN A 142 -17.34 2.66 26.33
CA GLN A 142 -18.72 2.62 26.82
C GLN A 142 -19.52 1.62 25.97
N SER A 143 -20.19 0.67 26.62
CA SER A 143 -21.06 -0.33 25.97
C SER A 143 -20.39 -1.08 24.80
N GLY A 144 -19.10 -1.43 24.92
CA GLY A 144 -18.36 -2.13 23.87
C GLY A 144 -17.99 -1.26 22.66
N GLN A 145 -18.05 0.07 22.79
CA GLN A 145 -17.57 1.02 21.79
C GLN A 145 -16.44 1.88 22.38
N LEU A 146 -15.30 1.93 21.68
CA LEU A 146 -14.21 2.85 22.00
C LEU A 146 -14.53 4.22 21.40
N SER A 147 -14.60 5.24 22.24
CA SER A 147 -14.63 6.64 21.85
C SER A 147 -13.24 7.24 22.03
N LEU A 148 -12.76 7.91 20.99
CA LEU A 148 -11.45 8.54 20.92
C LEU A 148 -11.63 9.96 20.41
N ASN A 149 -11.39 10.96 21.26
CA ASN A 149 -11.53 12.36 20.88
C ASN A 149 -10.20 13.10 21.03
N THR A 150 -9.87 13.91 20.02
CA THR A 150 -8.72 14.81 20.03
C THR A 150 -9.21 16.24 20.15
N LEU A 151 -8.41 17.12 20.76
CA LEU A 151 -8.68 18.55 20.74
C LEU A 151 -8.79 19.05 19.29
N SER A 152 -9.70 20.01 19.07
CA SER A 152 -9.84 20.69 17.78
C SER A 152 -8.92 21.90 17.77
N ALA A 153 -8.11 22.03 16.72
CA ALA A 153 -7.23 23.19 16.52
C ALA A 153 -7.96 24.31 15.77
N LYS A 154 -7.28 25.43 15.56
CA LYS A 154 -7.68 26.51 14.65
C LYS A 154 -6.67 26.64 13.53
N VAL A 155 -7.17 26.80 12.31
CA VAL A 155 -6.35 27.18 11.16
C VAL A 155 -5.98 28.65 11.27
N GLN A 156 -4.69 28.93 11.39
CA GLN A 156 -4.14 30.29 11.48
C GLN A 156 -3.80 30.86 10.10
N GLY A 157 -3.49 29.98 9.14
CA GLY A 157 -3.15 30.39 7.78
C GLY A 157 -2.93 29.19 6.87
N ILE A 158 -3.05 29.43 5.56
CA ILE A 158 -2.72 28.46 4.53
C ILE A 158 -1.88 29.15 3.47
N ARG A 159 -0.77 28.53 3.08
CA ARG A 159 0.11 29.03 2.01
C ARG A 159 0.46 27.92 1.03
N VAL A 160 0.64 28.31 -0.23
CA VAL A 160 1.15 27.44 -1.29
C VAL A 160 2.48 27.99 -1.78
N GLY A 161 3.51 27.16 -1.80
CA GLY A 161 4.86 27.54 -2.23
C GLY A 161 5.39 26.58 -3.29
N LYS A 162 6.10 27.12 -4.29
CA LYS A 162 6.79 26.30 -5.29
C LYS A 162 8.04 25.68 -4.69
N GLN A 163 8.31 24.43 -5.04
CA GLN A 163 9.49 23.66 -4.65
C GLN A 163 10.20 23.13 -5.91
N THR A 164 11.43 22.66 -5.73
CA THR A 164 12.22 22.02 -6.80
C THR A 164 11.59 20.72 -7.30
N TRP A 165 10.81 20.04 -6.45
CA TRP A 165 10.17 18.75 -6.73
C TRP A 165 8.65 18.85 -7.00
N GLY A 166 8.04 20.05 -6.91
CA GLY A 166 6.59 20.21 -7.01
C GLY A 166 6.05 21.44 -6.29
N ASP A 167 4.83 21.35 -5.76
CA ASP A 167 4.21 22.40 -4.93
C ASP A 167 4.04 21.91 -3.49
N ARG A 168 4.16 22.83 -2.53
CA ARG A 168 3.95 22.57 -1.10
C ARG A 168 2.80 23.40 -0.60
N VAL A 169 1.80 22.75 -0.01
CA VAL A 169 0.74 23.41 0.77
C VAL A 169 1.11 23.33 2.24
N VAL A 170 1.11 24.45 2.95
CA VAL A 170 1.35 24.48 4.40
C VAL A 170 0.15 25.10 5.09
N ILE A 171 -0.36 24.40 6.10
CA ILE A 171 -1.47 24.82 6.95
C ILE A 171 -0.88 25.09 8.33
N ASP A 172 -0.92 26.34 8.77
CA ASP A 172 -0.50 26.74 10.11
C ASP A 172 -1.66 26.53 11.09
N LEU A 173 -1.35 25.96 12.25
CA LEU A 173 -2.30 25.59 13.29
C LEU A 173 -1.87 26.16 14.64
N ASP A 174 -2.83 26.46 15.50
CA ASP A 174 -2.55 26.82 16.91
C ASP A 174 -2.25 25.60 17.80
N GLY A 175 -2.51 24.39 17.31
CA GLY A 175 -2.30 23.15 18.03
C GLY A 175 -2.39 21.92 17.11
N PRO A 176 -1.96 20.73 17.60
CA PRO A 176 -2.10 19.48 16.87
C PRO A 176 -3.56 19.20 16.48
N ALA A 177 -3.77 18.71 15.27
CA ALA A 177 -5.09 18.32 14.78
C ALA A 177 -5.02 16.97 14.07
N ALA A 178 -5.92 16.07 14.42
CA ALA A 178 -6.07 14.84 13.67
C ALA A 178 -6.55 15.13 12.24
N TYR A 179 -6.14 14.29 11.30
CA TYR A 179 -6.51 14.46 9.90
C TYR A 179 -6.78 13.12 9.22
N GLN A 180 -7.62 13.18 8.19
CA GLN A 180 -7.97 12.07 7.31
C GLN A 180 -7.85 12.56 5.87
N PHE A 181 -7.41 11.70 4.95
CA PHE A 181 -7.32 12.07 3.55
C PHE A 181 -7.86 10.98 2.63
N ALA A 182 -8.31 11.41 1.45
CA ALA A 182 -8.68 10.54 0.36
C ALA A 182 -8.12 11.12 -0.94
N ALA A 183 -7.74 10.26 -1.88
CA ALA A 183 -7.23 10.66 -3.18
C ALA A 183 -7.95 9.88 -4.28
N THR A 184 -8.29 10.58 -5.36
CA THR A 184 -8.73 10.01 -6.63
C THR A 184 -7.67 10.30 -7.70
N ALA A 185 -7.97 9.94 -8.95
CA ALA A 185 -7.10 10.26 -10.09
C ALA A 185 -6.93 11.78 -10.33
N THR A 186 -7.81 12.62 -9.81
CA THR A 186 -7.83 14.07 -10.13
C THR A 186 -8.00 14.97 -8.91
N GLU A 187 -8.31 14.42 -7.75
CA GLU A 187 -8.56 15.20 -6.54
C GLU A 187 -7.92 14.55 -5.31
N PHE A 188 -7.31 15.35 -4.47
CA PHE A 188 -6.94 14.99 -3.10
C PHE A 188 -7.78 15.80 -2.11
N ARG A 189 -8.42 15.11 -1.18
CA ARG A 189 -9.28 15.68 -0.16
C ARG A 189 -8.68 15.41 1.20
N LEU A 190 -8.21 16.46 1.88
CA LEU A 190 -7.82 16.42 3.29
C LEU A 190 -8.98 16.91 4.14
N SER A 191 -9.21 16.23 5.25
CA SER A 191 -10.14 16.67 6.28
C SER A 191 -9.41 16.75 7.60
N LEU A 192 -9.46 17.93 8.20
CA LEU A 192 -8.67 18.30 9.36
C LEU A 192 -9.59 18.60 10.53
N ASN A 193 -9.31 18.05 11.71
CA ASN A 193 -9.98 18.38 12.97
C ASN A 193 -9.53 19.76 13.48
N ALA A 194 -9.80 20.78 12.68
CA ALA A 194 -9.50 22.16 12.97
C ALA A 194 -10.59 23.07 12.42
N ILE A 195 -10.86 24.15 13.14
CA ILE A 195 -11.83 25.19 12.77
C ILE A 195 -11.11 26.26 11.95
N THR A 196 -11.69 26.67 10.82
CA THR A 196 -11.20 27.82 10.06
C THR A 196 -12.22 28.94 10.14
N GLU A 197 -11.77 30.14 10.50
CA GLU A 197 -12.64 31.32 10.50
C GLU A 197 -12.99 31.77 9.07
N THR A 198 -14.21 32.28 8.89
CA THR A 198 -14.74 32.72 7.60
C THR A 198 -13.81 33.68 6.83
N PRO A 199 -13.12 34.66 7.45
CA PRO A 199 -12.20 35.54 6.73
C PRO A 199 -11.05 34.79 6.07
N ILE A 200 -10.43 33.82 6.76
CA ILE A 200 -9.35 32.98 6.21
C ILE A 200 -9.89 32.15 5.05
N ALA A 201 -11.06 31.52 5.24
CA ALA A 201 -11.69 30.71 4.20
C ALA A 201 -12.00 31.50 2.92
N LYS A 202 -12.55 32.72 3.08
CA LYS A 202 -12.82 33.63 1.96
C LYS A 202 -11.53 34.07 1.28
N ALA A 203 -10.52 34.49 2.05
CA ALA A 203 -9.25 34.94 1.50
C ALA A 203 -8.60 33.86 0.62
N ILE A 204 -8.55 32.61 1.09
CA ILE A 204 -7.98 31.50 0.32
C ILE A 204 -8.80 31.20 -0.94
N ASN A 205 -10.13 31.08 -0.82
CA ASN A 205 -10.97 30.78 -1.98
C ASN A 205 -11.05 31.91 -3.01
N GLN A 206 -10.74 33.15 -2.64
CA GLN A 206 -10.70 34.32 -3.54
C GLN A 206 -9.32 34.54 -4.16
N THR A 207 -8.24 34.34 -3.41
CA THR A 207 -6.87 34.54 -3.90
C THR A 207 -6.41 33.42 -4.82
N TRP A 208 -7.03 32.25 -4.71
CA TRP A 208 -6.71 31.10 -5.53
C TRP A 208 -7.47 31.13 -6.86
N GLU A 209 -7.02 32.00 -7.76
CA GLU A 209 -7.40 31.92 -9.18
C GLU A 209 -6.54 30.88 -9.88
N TYR A 210 -7.17 29.90 -10.52
CA TYR A 210 -6.49 29.02 -11.46
C TYR A 210 -5.91 29.89 -12.59
N PRO A 211 -4.60 29.81 -12.91
CA PRO A 211 -4.16 30.31 -14.20
C PRO A 211 -4.94 29.51 -15.24
N LYS A 212 -5.93 30.16 -15.89
CA LYS A 212 -6.63 29.60 -17.04
C LYS A 212 -5.53 29.01 -17.93
N PRO A 213 -5.56 27.70 -18.25
CA PRO A 213 -4.52 27.13 -19.10
C PRO A 213 -4.55 28.01 -20.34
N ALA A 214 -3.38 28.48 -20.79
CA ALA A 214 -3.31 29.05 -22.12
C ALA A 214 -4.05 28.06 -23.01
N ALA A 215 -5.10 28.54 -23.70
CA ALA A 215 -5.86 27.70 -24.60
C ALA A 215 -4.83 26.90 -25.39
N PRO A 216 -4.93 25.55 -25.46
CA PRO A 216 -3.95 24.78 -26.19
C PRO A 216 -3.79 25.47 -27.54
N ASN A 217 -2.57 25.92 -27.86
CA ASN A 217 -2.27 26.43 -29.19
C ASN A 217 -2.94 25.47 -30.15
N PRO A 218 -3.83 25.92 -31.06
CA PRO A 218 -4.54 25.02 -31.94
C PRO A 218 -3.48 24.15 -32.58
N ILE A 219 -3.44 22.88 -32.16
CA ILE A 219 -2.55 21.90 -32.72
C ILE A 219 -3.13 21.77 -34.12
N ALA A 220 -2.47 22.37 -35.10
CA ALA A 220 -2.71 22.06 -36.50
C ALA A 220 -2.84 20.55 -36.58
N PRO A 221 -3.90 19.99 -37.21
CA PRO A 221 -4.18 18.57 -37.16
C PRO A 221 -2.94 17.80 -37.59
N GLN A 222 -2.18 17.35 -36.60
CA GLN A 222 -1.12 16.38 -36.78
C GLN A 222 -1.92 15.12 -37.05
N THR A 223 -2.04 14.78 -38.34
CA THR A 223 -2.44 13.45 -38.77
C THR A 223 -1.49 12.51 -38.06
N SER A 224 -1.92 12.00 -36.91
CA SER A 224 -1.26 10.87 -36.28
C SER A 224 -1.28 9.81 -37.36
N PRO A 225 -0.14 9.34 -37.89
CA PRO A 225 -0.19 8.08 -38.56
C PRO A 225 -0.72 7.12 -37.50
N LEU A 226 -1.86 6.48 -37.79
CA LEU A 226 -2.32 5.34 -37.03
C LEU A 226 -1.08 4.47 -36.85
N LEU A 227 -0.58 4.38 -35.61
CA LEU A 227 0.46 3.44 -35.28
C LEU A 227 -0.22 2.07 -35.39
N ARG A 228 -0.31 1.56 -36.61
CA ARG A 228 -0.54 0.16 -36.86
C ARG A 228 0.60 -0.50 -36.12
N LEU A 229 0.28 -1.25 -35.07
CA LEU A 229 1.16 -2.29 -34.55
C LEU A 229 1.37 -3.26 -35.71
N GLN A 230 2.31 -2.92 -36.59
CA GLN A 230 2.83 -3.82 -37.58
C GLN A 230 3.74 -4.74 -36.78
N ILE A 231 3.14 -5.87 -36.39
CA ILE A 231 3.82 -6.95 -35.68
C ILE A 231 4.76 -7.58 -36.69
N ASN A 232 5.93 -6.99 -36.89
CA ASN A 232 7.00 -7.68 -37.59
C ASN A 232 7.48 -8.80 -36.65
N PRO A 233 7.59 -10.06 -37.13
CA PRO A 233 8.19 -11.12 -36.34
C PRO A 233 9.63 -10.73 -36.04
N VAL A 234 9.96 -10.52 -34.77
CA VAL A 234 11.34 -10.39 -34.32
C VAL A 234 11.97 -11.79 -34.43
N PRO A 235 13.09 -11.97 -35.17
CA PRO A 235 13.82 -13.23 -35.16
C PRO A 235 14.25 -13.60 -33.75
N PRO A 236 14.28 -14.88 -33.36
CA PRO A 236 14.74 -15.28 -32.04
C PRO A 236 16.24 -14.99 -31.93
N GLY A 237 16.65 -14.00 -31.13
CA GLY A 237 18.07 -13.79 -30.84
C GLY A 237 18.53 -12.43 -30.32
N GLU A 238 17.77 -11.35 -30.49
CA GLU A 238 18.24 -10.00 -30.13
C GLU A 238 17.30 -9.34 -29.10
N ASP A 239 17.84 -9.08 -27.91
CA ASP A 239 17.19 -8.29 -26.86
C ASP A 239 17.32 -6.79 -27.23
N PRO A 240 16.22 -6.05 -27.50
CA PRO A 240 16.32 -4.65 -27.94
C PRO A 240 16.72 -3.66 -26.84
N LEU A 241 16.99 -4.12 -25.62
CA LEU A 241 17.16 -3.24 -24.45
C LEU A 241 18.54 -2.60 -24.29
N ASP A 242 19.54 -2.94 -25.10
CA ASP A 242 20.95 -2.64 -24.79
C ASP A 242 21.63 -1.50 -25.58
N GLN A 243 20.93 -0.69 -26.38
CA GLN A 243 21.60 0.36 -27.19
C GLN A 243 20.98 1.77 -27.20
N ALA A 244 20.06 2.10 -26.30
CA ALA A 244 19.66 3.50 -26.13
C ALA A 244 20.46 4.13 -24.98
N PRO A 245 21.34 5.14 -25.22
CA PRO A 245 21.80 5.99 -24.13
C PRO A 245 20.56 6.57 -23.42
N PRO A 246 20.56 6.65 -22.07
CA PRO A 246 19.41 7.15 -21.35
C PRO A 246 19.04 8.54 -21.90
N PRO A 247 17.76 8.81 -22.20
CA PRO A 247 17.36 10.12 -22.66
C PRO A 247 17.87 11.16 -21.67
N ALA A 248 18.47 12.23 -22.19
CA ALA A 248 18.83 13.38 -21.38
C ALA A 248 17.60 13.73 -20.52
N VAL A 249 17.80 13.86 -19.21
CA VAL A 249 16.74 14.23 -18.27
C VAL A 249 16.28 15.63 -18.66
N GLU A 250 15.29 15.72 -19.54
CA GLU A 250 14.53 16.94 -19.76
C GLU A 250 14.05 17.39 -18.39
N SER A 251 14.17 18.69 -18.12
CA SER A 251 13.62 19.29 -16.91
C SER A 251 12.18 18.84 -16.78
N VAL A 252 11.90 17.93 -15.84
CA VAL A 252 10.54 17.45 -15.58
C VAL A 252 9.73 18.70 -15.26
N GLN A 253 8.86 19.12 -16.18
CA GLN A 253 7.86 20.12 -15.84
C GLN A 253 6.96 19.47 -14.81
N TYR A 254 7.27 19.68 -13.54
CA TYR A 254 6.48 19.15 -12.43
C TYR A 254 5.06 19.68 -12.59
N LYS A 255 4.13 18.75 -12.81
CA LYS A 255 2.72 19.07 -12.97
C LYS A 255 2.22 19.68 -11.65
N ARG A 256 1.78 20.93 -11.74
CA ARG A 256 1.45 21.79 -10.59
C ARG A 256 0.03 21.55 -10.07
N LEU A 257 -0.24 22.06 -8.87
CA LEU A 257 -1.59 22.11 -8.29
C LEU A 257 -2.56 22.82 -9.27
N GLN A 258 -3.68 22.17 -9.59
CA GLN A 258 -4.65 22.64 -10.59
C GLN A 258 -5.89 23.28 -9.97
N ALA A 259 -6.31 22.83 -8.79
CA ALA A 259 -7.45 23.42 -8.08
C ALA A 259 -7.14 23.50 -6.59
N PHE A 260 -7.67 24.50 -5.89
CA PHE A 260 -7.67 24.56 -4.44
C PHE A 260 -9.05 25.05 -4.00
N LYS A 261 -9.65 24.34 -3.06
CA LYS A 261 -10.90 24.76 -2.43
C LYS A 261 -10.86 24.45 -0.94
N LEU A 262 -11.24 25.44 -0.13
CA LEU A 262 -11.47 25.28 1.30
C LEU A 262 -12.97 25.24 1.59
N GLU A 263 -13.40 24.25 2.36
CA GLU A 263 -14.75 24.13 2.91
C GLU A 263 -14.67 24.11 4.45
N THR A 264 -15.54 24.87 5.09
CA THR A 264 -15.61 24.98 6.57
C THR A 264 -16.85 24.26 7.09
N GLU A 265 -16.66 23.38 8.06
CA GLU A 265 -17.71 22.71 8.84
C GLU A 265 -17.54 23.10 10.33
N PRO A 266 -18.57 22.95 11.20
CA PRO A 266 -18.52 23.45 12.58
C PRO A 266 -17.29 23.03 13.41
N ASN A 267 -16.78 21.82 13.19
CA ASN A 267 -15.63 21.26 13.93
C ASN A 267 -14.49 20.80 13.01
N ARG A 268 -14.53 21.16 11.73
CA ARG A 268 -13.65 20.55 10.71
C ARG A 268 -13.41 21.49 9.55
N THR A 269 -12.20 21.41 9.00
CA THR A 269 -11.82 22.08 7.77
C THR A 269 -11.54 21.03 6.71
N VAL A 270 -12.08 21.23 5.51
CA VAL A 270 -11.88 20.35 4.37
C VAL A 270 -11.13 21.10 3.29
N ILE A 271 -10.00 20.54 2.86
CA ILE A 271 -9.16 21.07 1.79
C ILE A 271 -9.25 20.11 0.61
N LYS A 272 -9.67 20.62 -0.55
CA LYS A 272 -9.71 19.88 -1.82
C LYS A 272 -8.68 20.45 -2.77
N LEU A 273 -7.78 19.59 -3.24
CA LEU A 273 -6.70 19.90 -4.15
C LEU A 273 -6.94 19.19 -5.48
N GLY A 274 -7.04 19.92 -6.57
CA GLY A 274 -7.10 19.37 -7.92
C GLY A 274 -5.70 18.98 -8.36
N LEU A 275 -5.47 17.69 -8.61
CA LEU A 275 -4.16 17.14 -8.88
C LEU A 275 -4.08 16.52 -10.28
N PRO A 276 -2.89 16.53 -10.90
CA PRO A 276 -2.63 15.67 -12.04
C PRO A 276 -2.58 14.20 -11.61
N ILE A 277 -3.03 13.29 -12.48
CA ILE A 277 -3.12 11.83 -12.21
C ILE A 277 -1.82 11.14 -11.77
N THR A 278 -0.68 11.80 -11.95
CA THR A 278 0.65 11.26 -11.64
C THR A 278 1.25 11.77 -10.32
N VAL A 279 0.57 12.67 -9.60
CA VAL A 279 1.09 13.23 -8.33
C VAL A 279 0.46 12.52 -7.15
N ARG A 280 1.29 11.93 -6.27
CA ARG A 280 0.86 11.36 -4.99
C ARG A 280 1.23 12.31 -3.86
N PRO A 281 0.26 12.93 -3.17
CA PRO A 281 0.55 13.82 -2.05
C PRO A 281 1.22 13.08 -0.90
N GLN A 282 2.22 13.72 -0.30
CA GLN A 282 2.85 13.30 0.94
C GLN A 282 2.44 14.26 2.06
N ILE A 283 2.03 13.72 3.21
CA ILE A 283 1.64 14.54 4.37
C ILE A 283 2.71 14.44 5.44
N LEU A 284 3.09 15.58 5.97
CA LEU A 284 4.02 15.72 7.07
C LEU A 284 3.46 16.69 8.11
N THR A 285 3.80 16.46 9.38
CA THR A 285 3.44 17.35 10.49
C THR A 285 4.71 17.92 11.12
N LEU A 286 4.73 19.21 11.41
CA LEU A 286 5.86 19.92 12.05
C LEU A 286 5.43 20.49 13.40
N SER A 287 6.35 20.50 14.36
CA SER A 287 6.28 21.32 15.57
C SER A 287 6.91 22.70 15.36
N ASN A 288 6.58 23.65 16.24
CA ASN A 288 7.28 24.93 16.43
C ASN A 288 7.46 25.78 15.14
N PRO A 289 6.41 26.42 14.61
CA PRO A 289 5.00 26.31 15.00
C PRO A 289 4.35 25.05 14.41
N THR A 290 3.20 24.68 14.97
CA THR A 290 2.41 23.52 14.57
C THR A 290 1.91 23.68 13.15
N ARG A 291 2.33 22.78 12.25
CA ARG A 291 1.96 22.84 10.82
C ARG A 291 1.63 21.46 10.27
N LEU A 292 0.64 21.42 9.37
CA LEU A 292 0.43 20.29 8.47
C LEU A 292 0.91 20.69 7.07
N VAL A 293 1.78 19.88 6.49
CA VAL A 293 2.42 20.10 5.20
C VAL A 293 1.94 19.04 4.22
N ILE A 294 1.54 19.46 3.03
CA ILE A 294 1.15 18.58 1.92
C ILE A 294 2.10 18.85 0.76
N ASP A 295 2.92 17.86 0.44
CA ASP A 295 3.88 17.91 -0.65
C ASP A 295 3.30 17.25 -1.90
N LEU A 296 3.14 18.04 -2.95
CA LEU A 296 2.59 17.66 -4.25
C LEU A 296 3.72 17.45 -5.26
N GLY A 297 4.39 16.31 -5.16
CA GLY A 297 5.50 15.95 -6.02
C GLY A 297 6.27 14.77 -5.44
N ASN A 298 7.58 14.72 -5.67
CA ASN A 298 8.45 13.69 -5.12
C ASN A 298 9.49 14.31 -4.19
N PRO A 299 9.09 14.72 -2.97
CA PRO A 299 10.06 15.20 -1.99
C PRO A 299 11.02 14.07 -1.61
N ASP A 300 12.23 14.42 -1.19
CA ASP A 300 13.12 13.46 -0.54
C ASP A 300 12.49 13.03 0.79
N LEU A 301 11.97 11.81 0.82
CA LEU A 301 11.40 11.21 2.04
C LEU A 301 12.51 10.54 2.84
N PRO A 302 12.54 10.72 4.18
CA PRO A 302 13.47 9.97 5.00
C PRO A 302 13.19 8.47 4.86
N PRO A 303 14.23 7.64 4.73
CA PRO A 303 14.05 6.20 4.60
C PRO A 303 13.36 5.63 5.84
N ARG A 304 12.44 4.68 5.61
CA ARG A 304 11.71 3.98 6.66
C ARG A 304 12.11 2.52 6.69
N ASP A 305 12.39 2.03 7.90
CA ASP A 305 12.74 0.64 8.19
C ASP A 305 11.96 0.16 9.41
N ILE A 306 10.86 -0.56 9.19
CA ILE A 306 10.01 -1.04 10.27
C ILE A 306 10.07 -2.56 10.30
N SER A 307 10.65 -3.10 11.37
CA SER A 307 10.45 -4.50 11.74
C SER A 307 9.00 -4.68 12.17
N TRP A 308 8.17 -5.25 11.30
CA TRP A 308 6.72 -5.31 11.47
C TRP A 308 6.33 -6.49 12.37
N MET A 309 6.92 -7.65 12.10
CA MET A 309 6.97 -8.81 12.99
C MET A 309 8.27 -9.57 12.75
N ASN A 310 8.56 -10.60 13.55
CA ASN A 310 9.72 -11.43 13.28
C ASN A 310 9.62 -12.04 11.87
N GLY A 311 10.68 -11.89 11.06
CA GLY A 311 10.73 -12.33 9.66
C GLY A 311 9.98 -11.44 8.65
N LEU A 312 9.38 -10.30 9.05
CA LEU A 312 8.72 -9.38 8.12
C LEU A 312 9.11 -7.93 8.41
N LYS A 313 9.66 -7.24 7.41
CA LYS A 313 9.97 -5.82 7.46
C LYS A 313 9.23 -5.03 6.40
N LEU A 314 8.85 -3.81 6.75
CA LEU A 314 8.41 -2.80 5.81
C LEU A 314 9.55 -1.81 5.57
N ARG A 315 9.82 -1.53 4.29
CA ARG A 315 10.86 -0.60 3.87
C ARG A 315 10.30 0.43 2.90
N GLU A 316 10.78 1.66 3.01
CA GLU A 316 10.46 2.76 2.11
C GLU A 316 11.69 3.63 1.92
N GLN A 317 12.06 3.93 0.68
CA GLN A 317 13.18 4.85 0.38
C GLN A 317 13.06 5.38 -1.05
N VAL A 318 13.72 6.49 -1.33
CA VAL A 318 13.92 6.97 -2.70
C VAL A 318 15.14 6.27 -3.30
N ILE A 319 14.95 5.51 -4.40
CA ILE A 319 16.02 4.82 -5.15
C ILE A 319 16.08 5.45 -6.53
N ASN A 320 17.21 6.05 -6.90
CA ASN A 320 17.41 6.71 -8.21
C ASN A 320 16.29 7.72 -8.57
N GLY A 321 15.80 8.48 -7.58
CA GLY A 321 14.71 9.44 -7.77
C GLY A 321 13.31 8.84 -7.81
N PHE A 322 13.14 7.53 -7.55
CA PHE A 322 11.83 6.88 -7.45
C PHE A 322 11.51 6.51 -6.00
N PRO A 323 10.35 6.90 -5.45
CA PRO A 323 9.91 6.42 -4.15
C PRO A 323 9.52 4.94 -4.26
N VAL A 324 10.24 4.08 -3.55
CA VAL A 324 10.03 2.62 -3.55
C VAL A 324 9.60 2.18 -2.16
N LYS A 325 8.54 1.39 -2.09
CA LYS A 325 8.08 0.72 -0.88
C LYS A 325 8.08 -0.78 -1.12
N TRP A 326 8.66 -1.57 -0.20
CA TRP A 326 8.72 -3.02 -0.32
C TRP A 326 8.59 -3.69 1.03
N LEU A 327 8.28 -4.99 0.98
CA LEU A 327 8.27 -5.87 2.12
C LEU A 327 9.45 -6.82 1.99
N GLU A 328 10.21 -6.97 3.06
CA GLU A 328 11.24 -8.01 3.16
C GLU A 328 10.66 -9.13 4.02
N VAL A 329 10.57 -10.33 3.43
CA VAL A 329 10.01 -11.51 4.07
C VAL A 329 11.12 -12.54 4.20
N ASP A 330 11.32 -13.07 5.41
CA ASP A 330 12.06 -14.29 5.62
C ASP A 330 11.10 -15.47 5.43
N PRO A 331 11.18 -16.19 4.29
CA PRO A 331 10.25 -17.28 4.00
C PRO A 331 10.52 -18.54 4.82
N LYS A 332 11.60 -18.56 5.61
CA LYS A 332 11.93 -19.66 6.53
C LYS A 332 11.38 -19.43 7.93
N GLN A 333 10.83 -18.25 8.21
CA GLN A 333 10.17 -17.95 9.48
C GLN A 333 8.88 -18.78 9.61
N PRO A 334 8.72 -19.68 10.60
CA PRO A 334 7.58 -20.60 10.67
C PRO A 334 6.19 -19.94 10.80
N ALA A 335 6.16 -18.69 11.24
CA ALA A 335 4.93 -17.90 11.37
C ALA A 335 4.50 -17.21 10.05
N LEU A 336 5.30 -17.33 8.98
CA LEU A 336 5.09 -16.66 7.72
C LEU A 336 4.99 -17.67 6.58
N THR A 337 3.94 -17.54 5.77
CA THR A 337 3.76 -18.30 4.55
C THR A 337 3.38 -17.34 3.43
N ILE A 338 4.05 -17.46 2.28
CA ILE A 338 3.68 -16.73 1.07
C ILE A 338 2.73 -17.61 0.26
N LEU A 339 1.60 -17.06 -0.17
CA LEU A 339 0.57 -17.79 -0.91
C LEU A 339 0.03 -16.92 -2.05
N PRO A 340 -0.33 -17.50 -3.21
CA PRO A 340 -1.20 -16.82 -4.16
C PRO A 340 -2.59 -16.69 -3.53
N ILE A 341 -3.16 -15.49 -3.56
CA ILE A 341 -4.52 -15.21 -3.09
C ILE A 341 -5.39 -14.74 -4.26
N LEU A 342 -6.66 -15.13 -4.27
CA LEU A 342 -7.60 -14.84 -5.36
C LEU A 342 -8.74 -13.93 -4.88
N PRO A 343 -9.29 -13.04 -5.74
CA PRO A 343 -10.36 -12.09 -5.39
C PRO A 343 -11.62 -12.69 -4.75
N ASN A 344 -11.98 -13.93 -5.11
CA ASN A 344 -13.20 -14.60 -4.67
C ASN A 344 -12.96 -15.63 -3.56
N GLN A 345 -11.81 -15.56 -2.88
CA GLN A 345 -11.44 -16.49 -1.83
C GLN A 345 -11.71 -15.89 -0.45
N THR A 346 -12.35 -16.67 0.43
CA THR A 346 -12.53 -16.33 1.84
C THR A 346 -11.68 -17.25 2.72
N GLY A 347 -10.78 -16.65 3.51
CA GLY A 347 -9.82 -17.36 4.34
C GLY A 347 -8.69 -18.09 3.58
N ILE A 348 -7.50 -18.13 4.18
CA ILE A 348 -6.34 -18.86 3.67
C ILE A 348 -6.46 -20.39 3.90
N ASN A 349 -7.21 -20.81 4.93
CA ASN A 349 -7.28 -22.20 5.42
C ASN A 349 -8.67 -22.83 5.35
N GLN A 350 -9.60 -22.25 4.59
CA GLN A 350 -10.92 -22.87 4.39
C GLN A 350 -10.81 -23.83 3.19
N PRO A 351 -10.79 -25.16 3.39
CA PRO A 351 -11.07 -26.09 2.30
C PRO A 351 -12.53 -25.89 1.92
N THR A 352 -12.81 -24.96 1.02
CA THR A 352 -14.13 -24.91 0.43
C THR A 352 -14.32 -26.23 -0.33
N ILE A 353 -15.44 -26.91 -0.08
CA ILE A 353 -15.85 -28.12 -0.80
C ILE A 353 -15.92 -27.84 -2.32
N GLU A 354 -16.03 -26.56 -2.69
CA GLU A 354 -16.02 -26.04 -4.04
C GLU A 354 -14.89 -25.01 -4.20
N GLN A 355 -13.99 -25.20 -5.16
CA GLN A 355 -12.96 -24.20 -5.47
C GLN A 355 -13.64 -22.93 -6.00
N PRO A 356 -13.30 -21.73 -5.50
CA PRO A 356 -13.95 -20.50 -5.96
C PRO A 356 -13.65 -20.28 -7.45
N PRO A 357 -14.61 -19.76 -8.23
CA PRO A 357 -14.41 -19.49 -9.65
C PRO A 357 -13.26 -18.50 -9.86
N LEU A 358 -12.48 -18.71 -10.92
CA LEU A 358 -11.37 -17.82 -11.28
C LEU A 358 -11.82 -16.47 -11.84
N THR A 359 -13.06 -16.39 -12.33
CA THR A 359 -13.65 -15.15 -12.84
C THR A 359 -13.90 -14.18 -11.70
N GLY A 360 -13.21 -13.05 -11.68
CA GLY A 360 -13.47 -11.97 -10.72
C GLY A 360 -12.27 -11.07 -10.52
N ILE A 361 -12.54 -9.79 -10.27
CA ILE A 361 -11.52 -8.82 -9.84
C ILE A 361 -11.98 -8.14 -8.55
N ALA A 362 -11.03 -7.89 -7.65
CA ALA A 362 -11.24 -7.11 -6.44
C ALA A 362 -10.04 -6.20 -6.20
N THR A 363 -10.20 -5.20 -5.34
CA THR A 363 -9.06 -4.39 -4.90
C THR A 363 -8.14 -5.24 -4.02
N LEU A 364 -6.83 -4.99 -4.08
CA LEU A 364 -5.85 -5.73 -3.29
C LEU A 364 -6.16 -5.70 -1.78
N ILE A 365 -6.63 -4.56 -1.27
CA ILE A 365 -6.99 -4.40 0.14
C ILE A 365 -8.19 -5.27 0.53
N GLN A 366 -9.18 -5.40 -0.36
CA GLN A 366 -10.34 -6.25 -0.13
C GLN A 366 -9.92 -7.73 -0.14
N THR A 367 -9.14 -8.14 -1.15
CA THR A 367 -8.63 -9.52 -1.24
C THR A 367 -7.77 -9.90 -0.03
N ALA A 368 -6.86 -9.01 0.41
CA ALA A 368 -6.04 -9.26 1.60
C ALA A 368 -6.90 -9.43 2.86
N ARG A 369 -7.93 -8.59 3.03
CA ARG A 369 -8.87 -8.69 4.16
C ARG A 369 -9.66 -10.00 4.13
N ASP A 370 -10.27 -10.33 2.99
CA ASP A 370 -11.15 -11.50 2.85
C ASP A 370 -10.39 -12.82 3.02
N THR A 371 -9.12 -12.84 2.62
CA THR A 371 -8.26 -14.00 2.80
C THR A 371 -7.58 -14.05 4.17
N GLY A 372 -7.52 -12.93 4.90
CA GLY A 372 -6.79 -12.83 6.16
C GLY A 372 -5.27 -12.75 5.95
N ALA A 373 -4.81 -12.16 4.85
CA ALA A 373 -3.40 -11.92 4.62
C ALA A 373 -2.90 -10.75 5.50
N ILE A 374 -1.76 -10.92 6.17
CA ILE A 374 -1.10 -9.86 6.95
C ILE A 374 -0.53 -8.75 6.03
N ALA A 375 -0.18 -9.11 4.80
CA ALA A 375 0.32 -8.23 3.78
C ALA A 375 0.10 -8.86 2.40
N ALA A 376 -0.04 -8.04 1.36
CA ALA A 376 -0.23 -8.51 0.00
C ALA A 376 0.35 -7.52 -1.02
N ILE A 377 0.72 -8.03 -2.19
CA ILE A 377 1.06 -7.27 -3.40
C ILE A 377 0.20 -7.80 -4.55
N ASN A 378 -0.13 -6.95 -5.52
CA ASN A 378 -0.85 -7.44 -6.71
C ASN A 378 0.02 -8.46 -7.46
N GLY A 379 -0.62 -9.53 -7.93
CA GLY A 379 0.03 -10.65 -8.60
C GLY A 379 0.05 -10.54 -10.12
N GLY A 380 -0.38 -11.62 -10.79
CA GLY A 380 -0.30 -11.80 -12.23
C GLY A 380 -1.24 -10.91 -13.06
N PHE A 381 -1.07 -10.98 -14.37
CA PHE A 381 -1.92 -10.29 -15.34
C PHE A 381 -3.32 -10.93 -15.40
N PHE A 382 -4.30 -10.13 -15.80
CA PHE A 382 -5.67 -10.56 -16.01
C PHE A 382 -6.31 -9.71 -17.11
N ASN A 383 -7.38 -10.23 -17.72
CA ASN A 383 -8.18 -9.46 -18.65
C ASN A 383 -9.29 -8.74 -17.88
N ARG A 384 -9.27 -7.41 -17.86
CA ARG A 384 -10.24 -6.58 -17.12
C ARG A 384 -11.68 -6.67 -17.62
N ASN A 385 -11.89 -7.12 -18.86
CA ASN A 385 -13.23 -7.18 -19.47
C ASN A 385 -13.96 -8.47 -19.07
N ASN A 386 -13.29 -9.63 -19.18
CA ASN A 386 -13.85 -10.92 -18.78
C ASN A 386 -13.44 -11.38 -17.38
N GLN A 387 -12.56 -10.61 -16.71
CA GLN A 387 -12.12 -10.81 -15.33
C GLN A 387 -11.38 -12.14 -15.08
N LEU A 388 -10.75 -12.70 -16.11
CA LEU A 388 -10.02 -13.97 -16.02
C LEU A 388 -8.50 -13.76 -15.96
N PRO A 389 -7.75 -14.65 -15.27
CA PRO A 389 -6.30 -14.58 -15.18
C PRO A 389 -5.62 -14.88 -16.52
N LEU A 390 -4.45 -14.24 -16.73
CA LEU A 390 -3.60 -14.40 -17.91
C LEU A 390 -2.17 -14.77 -17.51
N GLY A 391 -1.98 -16.03 -17.11
CA GLY A 391 -0.67 -16.58 -16.77
C GLY A 391 -0.72 -17.59 -15.65
N ALA A 392 0.46 -18.14 -15.32
CA ALA A 392 0.60 -19.22 -14.37
C ALA A 392 0.10 -18.84 -12.97
N ILE A 393 -0.87 -19.61 -12.45
CA ILE A 393 -1.28 -19.60 -11.05
C ILE A 393 -1.34 -21.05 -10.59
N ARG A 394 -0.52 -21.40 -9.62
CA ARG A 394 -0.49 -22.73 -9.01
C ARG A 394 -0.68 -22.62 -7.50
N ILE A 395 -1.71 -23.28 -6.97
CA ILE A 395 -2.07 -23.24 -5.55
C ILE A 395 -2.17 -24.68 -5.07
N ASN A 396 -1.50 -25.04 -3.97
CA ASN A 396 -1.53 -26.40 -3.43
C ASN A 396 -1.22 -27.50 -4.46
N GLN A 397 -0.26 -27.22 -5.35
CA GLN A 397 0.11 -28.05 -6.50
C GLN A 397 -0.92 -28.14 -7.64
N ASP A 398 -2.12 -27.59 -7.46
CA ASP A 398 -3.16 -27.51 -8.48
C ASP A 398 -2.92 -26.30 -9.39
N TRP A 399 -2.99 -26.55 -10.70
CA TRP A 399 -2.81 -25.54 -11.72
C TRP A 399 -4.12 -24.78 -11.95
N ARG A 400 -4.33 -23.72 -11.18
CA ARG A 400 -5.50 -22.83 -11.34
C ARG A 400 -5.48 -22.15 -12.71
N SER A 401 -4.32 -21.66 -13.15
CA SER A 401 -4.18 -21.12 -14.51
C SER A 401 -2.82 -21.46 -15.11
N GLY A 402 -2.80 -21.73 -16.42
CA GLY A 402 -1.60 -22.17 -17.14
C GLY A 402 -0.66 -21.03 -17.55
N PRO A 403 0.65 -21.34 -17.73
CA PRO A 403 1.61 -20.36 -18.25
C PRO A 403 1.28 -19.98 -19.70
N ILE A 404 1.65 -18.74 -20.07
CA ILE A 404 1.46 -18.22 -21.42
C ILE A 404 2.75 -17.55 -21.89
N LEU A 405 3.03 -17.63 -23.20
CA LEU A 405 4.08 -16.84 -23.87
C LEU A 405 5.49 -16.98 -23.29
N GLY A 406 5.80 -18.10 -22.61
CA GLY A 406 7.10 -18.30 -21.97
C GLY A 406 7.46 -17.19 -20.97
N ARG A 407 6.47 -16.60 -20.30
CA ARG A 407 6.67 -15.47 -19.38
C ARG A 407 7.42 -15.89 -18.12
N GLY A 408 8.08 -14.91 -17.51
CA GLY A 408 8.72 -15.05 -16.21
C GLY A 408 7.72 -15.44 -15.13
N ILE A 409 8.13 -16.34 -14.26
CA ILE A 409 7.39 -16.78 -13.08
C ILE A 409 8.28 -16.71 -11.85
N VAL A 410 7.64 -16.73 -10.69
CA VAL A 410 8.26 -17.07 -9.42
C VAL A 410 7.51 -18.26 -8.84
N ALA A 411 8.25 -19.25 -8.36
CA ALA A 411 7.72 -20.42 -7.68
C ALA A 411 8.44 -20.58 -6.34
N TRP A 412 7.74 -21.11 -5.35
CA TRP A 412 8.28 -21.37 -4.03
C TRP A 412 7.70 -22.64 -3.43
N ASN A 413 8.39 -23.20 -2.44
CA ASN A 413 7.95 -24.37 -1.68
C ASN A 413 7.64 -23.99 -0.22
N PRO A 414 7.00 -24.88 0.55
CA PRO A 414 6.75 -24.65 1.98
C PRO A 414 8.03 -24.52 2.85
N GLY A 415 9.20 -24.91 2.34
CA GLY A 415 10.49 -24.75 3.00
C GLY A 415 11.11 -23.36 2.81
N GLY A 416 10.47 -22.49 2.03
CA GLY A 416 10.93 -21.12 1.78
C GLY A 416 11.97 -20.99 0.67
N ASP A 417 12.16 -22.02 -0.17
CA ASP A 417 13.03 -21.92 -1.35
C ASP A 417 12.29 -21.25 -2.51
N PHE A 418 12.95 -20.32 -3.18
CA PHE A 418 12.42 -19.59 -4.33
C PHE A 418 13.16 -19.95 -5.62
N ARG A 419 12.43 -19.99 -6.72
CA ARG A 419 12.98 -20.07 -8.07
C ARG A 419 12.28 -19.07 -8.98
N PHE A 420 13.10 -18.36 -9.76
CA PHE A 420 12.66 -17.46 -10.82
C PHE A 420 13.13 -18.03 -12.14
N ASP A 421 12.22 -18.13 -13.11
CA ASP A 421 12.53 -18.68 -14.43
C ASP A 421 11.44 -18.28 -15.43
N ARG A 422 11.62 -18.64 -16.70
CA ARG A 422 10.55 -18.61 -17.69
C ARG A 422 9.85 -19.96 -17.74
N LEU A 423 8.52 -19.96 -17.67
CA LEU A 423 7.74 -21.20 -17.69
C LEU A 423 7.03 -21.39 -19.02
N VAL A 424 7.29 -22.54 -19.65
CA VAL A 424 6.53 -23.08 -20.77
C VAL A 424 5.95 -24.41 -20.32
N SER A 425 4.72 -24.71 -20.74
CA SER A 425 4.12 -26.03 -20.54
C SER A 425 3.73 -26.61 -21.87
N THR A 426 4.00 -27.90 -22.04
CA THR A 426 3.60 -28.70 -23.20
C THR A 426 2.79 -29.88 -22.71
N GLU A 427 1.54 -30.00 -23.15
CA GLU A 427 0.73 -31.17 -22.90
C GLU A 427 0.36 -31.82 -24.24
N THR A 428 0.24 -33.14 -24.24
CA THR A 428 -0.12 -33.91 -25.44
C THR A 428 -1.34 -34.76 -25.15
N LEU A 429 -2.39 -34.57 -25.93
CA LEU A 429 -3.52 -35.51 -26.01
C LEU A 429 -3.13 -36.66 -26.93
N ILE A 430 -3.34 -37.89 -26.47
CA ILE A 430 -3.08 -39.09 -27.27
C ILE A 430 -4.41 -39.80 -27.50
N LYS A 431 -4.74 -40.06 -28.78
CA LYS A 431 -5.94 -40.81 -29.18
C LYS A 431 -5.56 -41.79 -30.27
N ASP A 432 -5.82 -43.07 -30.06
CA ASP A 432 -5.56 -44.15 -31.04
C ASP A 432 -4.10 -44.13 -31.61
N GLY A 433 -3.14 -43.71 -30.78
CA GLY A 433 -1.73 -43.56 -31.16
C GLY A 433 -1.36 -42.22 -31.80
N GLU A 434 -2.35 -41.43 -32.24
CA GLU A 434 -2.15 -40.06 -32.74
C GLU A 434 -1.91 -39.08 -31.58
N ARG A 435 -1.05 -38.09 -31.81
CA ARG A 435 -0.62 -37.11 -30.81
C ARG A 435 -1.06 -35.71 -31.21
N PHE A 436 -1.82 -35.05 -30.34
CA PHE A 436 -2.27 -33.68 -30.51
C PHE A 436 -1.68 -32.79 -29.42
N GLU A 437 -1.05 -31.68 -29.80
CA GLU A 437 -0.52 -30.73 -28.85
C GLU A 437 -1.64 -29.87 -28.25
N LEU A 438 -1.68 -29.80 -26.92
CA LEU A 438 -2.53 -28.85 -26.21
C LEU A 438 -1.76 -27.52 -26.07
N LYS A 439 -2.35 -26.45 -26.61
CA LYS A 439 -1.75 -25.11 -26.62
C LYS A 439 -1.95 -24.37 -25.31
N ALA A 440 -2.96 -24.74 -24.53
CA ALA A 440 -3.26 -24.14 -23.24
C ALA A 440 -3.99 -25.11 -22.33
N PHE A 441 -3.85 -24.90 -21.02
CA PHE A 441 -4.76 -25.48 -20.03
C PHE A 441 -5.20 -24.39 -19.05
N ASN A 442 -6.45 -24.47 -18.56
CA ASN A 442 -7.06 -23.54 -17.61
C ASN A 442 -6.67 -22.06 -17.87
N SER A 443 -6.77 -21.59 -19.12
CA SER A 443 -6.26 -20.27 -19.50
C SER A 443 -7.31 -19.47 -20.26
N ALA A 444 -7.38 -18.16 -19.98
CA ALA A 444 -8.15 -17.21 -20.77
C ALA A 444 -7.37 -16.62 -21.94
N TYR A 445 -6.12 -17.06 -22.17
CA TYR A 445 -5.34 -16.64 -23.31
C TYR A 445 -5.73 -17.46 -24.55
N LEU A 446 -6.46 -16.81 -25.45
CA LEU A 446 -7.01 -17.42 -26.65
C LEU A 446 -5.97 -17.50 -27.76
N GLN A 447 -5.86 -18.67 -28.37
CA GLN A 447 -5.03 -18.96 -29.53
C GLN A 447 -5.61 -20.14 -30.28
N ALA A 448 -5.38 -20.23 -31.60
CA ALA A 448 -5.84 -21.35 -32.40
C ALA A 448 -5.19 -22.66 -31.93
N GLY A 449 -6.00 -23.70 -31.72
CA GLY A 449 -5.55 -25.03 -31.29
C GLY A 449 -6.45 -25.65 -30.24
N ILE A 450 -5.91 -26.61 -29.50
CA ILE A 450 -6.66 -27.36 -28.48
C ILE A 450 -6.32 -26.80 -27.09
N ALA A 451 -7.34 -26.47 -26.31
CA ALA A 451 -7.21 -26.07 -24.91
C ALA A 451 -7.92 -27.08 -23.99
N ARG A 452 -7.38 -27.26 -22.78
CA ARG A 452 -7.96 -28.17 -21.77
C ARG A 452 -8.41 -27.41 -20.53
N TYR A 453 -9.64 -27.64 -20.10
CA TYR A 453 -10.18 -27.08 -18.86
C TYR A 453 -10.49 -28.20 -17.87
N THR A 454 -10.12 -27.99 -16.62
CA THR A 454 -10.27 -28.95 -15.50
C THR A 454 -11.08 -28.33 -14.38
N LYS A 455 -11.44 -29.11 -13.37
CA LYS A 455 -12.14 -28.62 -12.17
C LYS A 455 -11.43 -27.44 -11.49
N ASP A 456 -10.11 -27.28 -11.69
CA ASP A 456 -9.32 -26.21 -11.08
C ASP A 456 -9.58 -24.85 -11.75
N TRP A 457 -10.16 -24.85 -12.96
CA TRP A 457 -10.70 -23.66 -13.62
C TRP A 457 -11.99 -23.17 -12.94
N GLY A 458 -12.89 -24.11 -12.64
CA GLY A 458 -14.21 -23.87 -12.05
C GLY A 458 -15.17 -25.03 -12.34
N LEU A 459 -16.43 -24.87 -11.93
CA LEU A 459 -17.49 -25.88 -12.13
C LEU A 459 -18.01 -25.90 -13.58
N THR A 460 -17.82 -24.83 -14.33
CA THR A 460 -18.27 -24.69 -15.72
C THR A 460 -17.21 -24.02 -16.57
N TYR A 461 -17.28 -24.30 -17.87
CA TYR A 461 -16.61 -23.57 -18.92
C TYR A 461 -17.65 -22.74 -19.68
N SER A 462 -17.32 -21.51 -20.05
CA SER A 462 -18.11 -20.69 -20.98
C SER A 462 -17.25 -20.47 -22.22
N SER A 463 -17.78 -20.76 -23.41
CA SER A 463 -17.06 -20.49 -24.66
C SER A 463 -16.67 -19.02 -24.75
N MET A 464 -15.48 -18.75 -25.27
CA MET A 464 -14.87 -17.42 -25.35
C MET A 464 -14.73 -16.91 -26.79
N THR A 465 -14.78 -17.80 -27.79
CA THR A 465 -14.75 -17.48 -29.23
C THR A 465 -15.91 -18.14 -29.98
N ASP A 466 -16.15 -17.66 -31.21
CA ASP A 466 -17.07 -18.29 -32.14
C ASP A 466 -16.54 -19.67 -32.60
N GLY A 467 -17.46 -20.59 -32.90
CA GLY A 467 -17.17 -21.89 -33.50
C GLY A 467 -16.32 -22.85 -32.64
N GLU A 468 -16.32 -22.72 -31.32
CA GLU A 468 -15.58 -23.64 -30.45
C GLU A 468 -16.20 -25.04 -30.47
N VAL A 469 -15.38 -26.08 -30.63
CA VAL A 469 -15.80 -27.47 -30.45
C VAL A 469 -15.40 -27.94 -29.06
N ILE A 470 -16.40 -28.12 -28.20
CA ILE A 470 -16.21 -28.48 -26.79
C ILE A 470 -16.49 -29.98 -26.62
N ALA A 471 -15.47 -30.74 -26.23
CA ALA A 471 -15.59 -32.16 -25.91
C ALA A 471 -15.50 -32.37 -24.39
N THR A 472 -16.53 -32.95 -23.78
CA THR A 472 -16.51 -33.32 -22.36
C THR A 472 -15.89 -34.70 -22.22
N VAL A 473 -14.81 -34.79 -21.45
CA VAL A 473 -14.09 -36.03 -21.19
C VAL A 473 -14.32 -36.50 -19.76
N ARG A 474 -14.68 -37.77 -19.58
CA ARG A 474 -14.80 -38.44 -18.27
C ARG A 474 -14.16 -39.81 -18.34
N ASN A 475 -13.31 -40.14 -17.35
CA ASN A 475 -12.60 -41.42 -17.28
C ASN A 475 -11.88 -41.79 -18.60
N GLY A 476 -11.27 -40.79 -19.26
CA GLY A 476 -10.55 -40.97 -20.52
C GLY A 476 -11.42 -41.14 -21.76
N GLN A 477 -12.75 -41.04 -21.65
CA GLN A 477 -13.70 -41.17 -22.76
C GLN A 477 -14.42 -39.85 -23.02
N VAL A 478 -14.65 -39.53 -24.29
CA VAL A 478 -15.53 -38.42 -24.69
C VAL A 478 -16.97 -38.86 -24.44
N ILE A 479 -17.68 -38.13 -23.58
CA ILE A 479 -19.07 -38.43 -23.22
C ILE A 479 -20.07 -37.48 -23.89
N SER A 480 -19.62 -36.32 -24.34
CA SER A 480 -20.42 -35.38 -25.12
C SER A 480 -19.53 -34.47 -25.96
N GLN A 481 -20.09 -33.97 -27.06
CA GLN A 481 -19.49 -32.95 -27.90
C GLN A 481 -20.54 -31.88 -28.19
N THR A 482 -20.15 -30.61 -28.14
CA THR A 482 -21.02 -29.47 -28.41
C THR A 482 -20.26 -28.45 -29.24
N VAL A 483 -20.92 -27.88 -30.25
CA VAL A 483 -20.38 -26.77 -31.03
C VAL A 483 -20.98 -25.49 -30.47
N ALA A 484 -20.13 -24.57 -30.01
CA ALA A 484 -20.51 -23.25 -29.54
C ALA A 484 -20.33 -22.26 -30.70
N GLU A 485 -21.42 -21.96 -31.40
CA GLU A 485 -21.39 -21.03 -32.56
C GLU A 485 -20.95 -19.63 -32.15
N THR A 486 -21.30 -19.19 -30.94
CA THR A 486 -20.94 -17.89 -30.37
C THR A 486 -20.40 -18.04 -28.94
N PRO A 487 -19.68 -17.02 -28.40
CA PRO A 487 -19.27 -16.95 -27.02
C PRO A 487 -20.46 -17.03 -26.05
N GLY A 488 -20.25 -17.65 -24.89
CA GLY A 488 -21.26 -17.76 -23.83
C GLY A 488 -21.95 -19.11 -23.71
N THR A 489 -21.58 -20.10 -24.53
CA THR A 489 -22.09 -21.47 -24.37
C THR A 489 -21.48 -22.10 -23.11
N ILE A 490 -22.32 -22.46 -22.15
CA ILE A 490 -21.88 -22.99 -20.86
C ILE A 490 -21.89 -24.52 -20.86
N VAL A 491 -20.75 -25.13 -20.51
CA VAL A 491 -20.58 -26.59 -20.39
C VAL A 491 -20.05 -26.93 -19.00
N PRO A 492 -20.65 -27.90 -18.27
CA PRO A 492 -20.14 -28.34 -16.97
C PRO A 492 -18.77 -29.01 -17.07
N ILE A 493 -17.85 -28.64 -16.17
CA ILE A 493 -16.59 -29.33 -15.96
C ILE A 493 -16.84 -30.34 -14.83
N GLY A 494 -16.87 -31.64 -15.14
CA GLY A 494 -17.35 -32.68 -14.22
C GLY A 494 -16.76 -32.62 -12.81
N THR A 495 -17.59 -32.86 -11.79
CA THR A 495 -17.17 -32.95 -10.38
C THR A 495 -16.46 -34.27 -10.09
N PRO A 496 -15.45 -34.31 -9.20
CA PRO A 496 -15.10 -35.56 -8.54
C PRO A 496 -16.33 -36.02 -7.73
N ARG A 497 -16.64 -37.31 -7.74
CA ARG A 497 -17.42 -37.86 -6.62
C ARG A 497 -16.70 -37.48 -5.33
N PRO A 498 -17.40 -37.07 -4.25
CA PRO A 498 -16.75 -37.01 -2.95
C PRO A 498 -16.12 -38.37 -2.69
N ILE A 499 -14.85 -38.37 -2.29
CA ILE A 499 -14.22 -39.58 -1.74
C ILE A 499 -15.02 -39.87 -0.48
N THR A 500 -15.98 -40.79 -0.57
CA THR A 500 -16.56 -41.41 0.61
C THR A 500 -15.36 -42.01 1.34
N ARG A 501 -14.98 -41.42 2.49
CA ARG A 501 -14.16 -42.15 3.45
C ARG A 501 -14.97 -43.40 3.78
N LEU A 502 -14.58 -44.54 3.21
CA LEU A 502 -14.83 -45.82 3.83
C LEU A 502 -14.06 -45.78 5.16
N SER A 503 -14.78 -45.38 6.19
CA SER A 503 -14.50 -45.80 7.56
C SER A 503 -15.21 -47.14 7.70
N LEU A 504 -14.59 -48.07 8.43
CA LEU A 504 -15.10 -49.43 8.74
C LEU A 504 -16.61 -49.52 8.94
#